data_AF-A0A952RTY3-F1
#
_entry.id   AF-A0A952RTY3-F1
#
_cell.length_a   1.000
_cell.length_b   1.000
_cell.length_c   1.000
_cell.angle_alpha   90.00
_cell.angle_beta   90.00
_cell.angle_gamma   90.00
#
_symmetry.space_group_name_H-M   'P 1'
#
loop_
_entity.id
_entity.type
_entity.pdbx_description
1 polymer ?
#
loop_
_entity_poly.entity_id
_entity_poly.type
_entity_poly.pdbx_seq_one_letter_code
_entity_poly.pdbx_strand_id
1 'polypeptide(L)' 'MVSSTQQFERIRKRKKTTSGKRNKRERRALGTPAFPIHPEGYSATAADAKPAK' A
#
# COMPACT_ATOMS: atom_id res chain seq x y z
N MET A 1 20.27 34.02 7.73
CA MET A 1 19.57 33.03 8.60
C MET A 1 18.25 32.67 7.92
N VAL A 2 17.90 31.39 7.80
CA VAL A 2 16.61 30.97 7.21
C VAL A 2 15.51 31.19 8.24
N SER A 3 14.37 31.76 7.85
CA SER A 3 13.27 31.99 8.79
C SER A 3 12.75 30.66 9.35
N SER A 4 12.29 30.66 10.60
CA SER A 4 11.77 29.47 11.26
C SER A 4 10.70 28.77 10.43
N THR A 5 9.79 29.54 9.80
CA THR A 5 8.76 29.06 8.88
C THR A 5 9.36 28.29 7.70
N GLN A 6 10.34 28.86 7.01
CA GLN A 6 11.02 28.22 5.88
C GLN A 6 11.74 26.93 6.31
N GLN A 7 12.30 26.89 7.52
CA GLN A 7 12.93 25.70 8.07
C GLN A 7 11.90 24.58 8.31
N PHE A 8 10.76 24.87 8.92
CA PHE A 8 9.71 23.88 9.16
C PHE A 8 9.08 23.34 7.87
N GLU A 9 8.87 24.21 6.88
CA GLU A 9 8.37 23.81 5.56
C GLU A 9 9.32 22.85 4.85
N ARG A 10 10.63 23.15 4.86
CA ARG A 10 11.67 22.26 4.31
C ARG A 10 11.68 20.91 5.02
N ILE A 11 11.59 20.90 6.35
CA ILE A 11 11.53 19.66 7.14
C ILE A 11 10.28 18.85 6.80
N ARG A 12 9.11 19.48 6.69
CA ARG A 12 7.86 18.82 6.29
C ARG A 12 7.95 18.22 4.89
N LYS A 13 8.46 18.98 3.92
CA LYS A 13 8.67 18.50 2.54
C LYS A 13 9.60 17.28 2.52
N ARG A 14 10.71 17.33 3.27
CA ARG A 14 11.64 16.20 3.42
C ARG A 14 11.00 14.97 4.05
N LYS A 15 10.26 15.13 5.15
CA LYS A 15 9.58 13.99 5.81
C LYS A 15 8.53 13.36 4.91
N LYS A 16 7.75 14.18 4.19
CA LYS A 16 6.72 13.71 3.23
C LYS A 16 7.34 12.91 2.07
N THR A 17 8.49 13.33 1.55
CA THR A 17 9.16 12.62 0.45
C THR A 17 9.79 11.32 0.93
N THR A 18 10.42 11.30 2.12
CA THR A 18 11.00 10.08 2.69
C THR A 18 9.93 9.04 3.01
N SER A 19 8.83 9.42 3.67
CA SER A 19 7.73 8.50 3.98
C SER A 19 7.04 8.01 2.71
N GLY A 20 6.77 8.89 1.74
CA GLY A 20 6.15 8.51 0.48
C GLY A 20 6.96 7.48 -0.31
N LYS A 21 8.30 7.62 -0.34
CA LYS A 21 9.21 6.64 -0.98
C LYS A 21 9.15 5.27 -0.29
N ARG A 22 9.18 5.25 1.05
CA ARG A 22 9.11 4.01 1.84
C ARG A 22 7.76 3.32 1.65
N ASN A 23 6.65 4.04 1.81
CA ASN A 23 5.30 3.50 1.63
C ASN A 23 5.09 2.93 0.23
N LYS A 24 5.65 3.55 -0.81
CA LYS A 24 5.60 3.01 -2.18
C LYS A 24 6.37 1.71 -2.32
N ARG A 25 7.55 1.57 -1.69
CA ARG A 25 8.34 0.34 -1.71
C ARG A 25 7.64 -0.78 -0.94
N GLU A 26 7.11 -0.48 0.24
CA GLU A 26 6.36 -1.44 1.06
C GLU A 26 5.10 -1.93 0.33
N ARG A 27 4.29 -1.04 -0.27
CA ARG A 27 3.12 -1.46 -1.06
C ARG A 27 3.47 -2.27 -2.31
N ARG A 28 4.64 -2.05 -2.92
CA ARG A 28 5.13 -2.89 -4.02
C ARG A 28 5.49 -4.29 -3.54
N ALA A 29 6.09 -4.39 -2.37
CA ALA A 29 6.44 -5.67 -1.76
C ALA A 29 5.22 -6.43 -1.22
N LEU A 30 4.24 -5.70 -0.68
CA LEU A 30 2.95 -6.21 -0.17
C LEU A 30 1.88 -6.34 -1.27
N GLY A 31 2.25 -6.22 -2.54
CA GLY A 31 1.33 -6.36 -3.67
C GLY A 31 0.89 -7.81 -3.88
N THR A 32 0.65 -8.20 -5.13
CA THR A 32 0.30 -9.57 -5.45
C THR A 32 1.42 -10.51 -4.96
N PRO A 33 1.10 -11.50 -4.11
CA PRO A 33 2.08 -12.48 -3.65
C PRO A 33 2.75 -13.16 -4.86
N ALA A 34 4.04 -13.47 -4.75
CA ALA A 34 4.83 -14.09 -5.83
C ALA A 34 4.33 -15.51 -6.20
N PHE A 35 3.60 -16.14 -5.29
CA PHE A 35 2.93 -17.41 -5.51
C PHE A 35 1.42 -17.17 -5.54
N PRO A 36 0.66 -17.93 -6.35
CA PRO A 36 -0.79 -17.90 -6.27
C PRO A 36 -1.20 -18.24 -4.84
N ILE A 37 -1.74 -17.25 -4.11
CA ILE A 37 -2.55 -17.57 -2.95
C ILE A 37 -3.81 -18.17 -3.55
N HIS A 38 -3.92 -19.48 -3.48
CA HIS A 38 -5.21 -20.13 -3.52
C HIS A 38 -5.86 -19.78 -2.18
N PRO A 39 -6.78 -18.80 -2.10
CA PRO A 39 -7.59 -18.68 -0.89
C PRO A 39 -8.18 -20.07 -0.67
N GLU A 40 -8.04 -20.60 0.55
CA GLU A 40 -8.49 -21.96 0.86
C GLU A 40 -9.90 -22.17 0.26
N GLY A 41 -9.96 -23.05 -0.75
CA GLY A 41 -11.11 -23.35 -1.60
C GLY A 41 -12.20 -22.27 -1.69
N TYR A 42 -12.20 -21.47 -2.76
CA TYR A 42 -13.44 -20.80 -3.15
C TYR A 42 -14.47 -21.89 -3.50
N SER A 43 -15.30 -22.23 -2.53
CA SER A 43 -16.36 -23.21 -2.71
C SER A 43 -17.39 -22.63 -3.65
N ALA A 44 -17.65 -23.30 -4.78
CA ALA A 44 -18.72 -22.94 -5.69
C ALA A 44 -20.12 -23.04 -5.04
N THR A 45 -20.21 -23.63 -3.85
CA THR A 45 -21.44 -23.73 -3.02
C THR A 45 -21.50 -22.71 -1.88
N ALA A 46 -20.53 -21.80 -1.75
CA ALA A 46 -20.58 -20.76 -0.73
C ALA A 46 -21.80 -19.85 -0.91
N ALA A 47 -22.36 -19.33 0.19
CA ALA A 47 -23.53 -18.45 0.14
C ALA A 47 -23.29 -17.18 -0.70
N ASP A 48 -22.04 -16.71 -0.76
CA ASP A 48 -21.60 -15.56 -1.55
C ASP A 48 -21.15 -15.92 -2.98
N ALA A 49 -21.36 -17.16 -3.43
CA ALA A 49 -20.95 -17.62 -4.75
C ALA A 49 -21.89 -17.10 -5.86
N LYS A 50 -21.30 -16.69 -6.99
CA LYS A 50 -22.09 -16.35 -8.20
C LYS A 50 -22.71 -17.63 -8.78
N PRO A 51 -23.99 -17.61 -9.21
CA PRO A 51 -24.62 -18.77 -9.82
C PRO A 51 -23.88 -19.20 -11.09
N ALA A 52 -23.68 -20.51 -11.25
CA ALA A 52 -23.18 -21.08 -12.49
C ALA A 52 -24.20 -20.82 -13.61
N LYS A 53 -23.71 -20.31 -14.76
CA LYS A 53 -24.51 -20.03 -15.95
C LYS A 53 -24.88 -21.31 -16.68
#